data_AF-A0A6G0UHD7-F1
#
_entry.id   AF-A0A6G0UHD7-F1
#
_cell.length_a   1.000
_cell.length_b   1.000
_cell.length_c   1.000
_cell.angle_alpha   90.00
_cell.angle_beta   90.00
_cell.angle_gamma   90.00
#
_symmetry.space_group_name_H-M   'P 1'
#
loop_
_entity.id
_entity.type
_entity.pdbx_description
1 polymer ?
#
loop_
_entity_poly.entity_id
_entity_poly.type
_entity_poly.pdbx_seq_one_letter_code
_entity_poly.pdbx_strand_id
1 'polypeptide(L)'
;MVWLNSARELAVAKSAFRNKSKIHHILSNWPSEDVRAIVVTDGERILGLGDLGAYGIGIPVGKLALYVALAGIQPKWCLPVLIDVGTDNPKHLNDPFYIGLRRKRVRGEEYDRLLDNFMKACTKKYGHDTLIQFEDFGNQNAYRLLDRYHEHYCMFNDDIQGTASVVVAGLLAASRVTNKKLRDKKMVFLGAGGAATGVAEMCVRQMQSEGLSYEQACANIYMVDIDGLITRNRLRNLPIRHIPFAKEMDDTKDLLEVVKKVKPEVLIGASTVKGAFTHEIIKTMAEINSRPIIFALSNPTSKAECTAEDAYKLTNGNVLFASGSPFKNVEVNGKIYKPGQGNNAYIFPGIALGVILFKVRQIDNKLFLLAARKVAESVTEKNFSSGRIYPKLSEIRELSIKIAIEIANQCYKDGTAKLFPEPKDKEMFIRSQIYNVDYDELINRTYNWPEEDMKKGFPTPEIRREST
;
A
#
# COMPACT_ATOMS: atom_id res chain seq x y z
N MET A 1 -2.97 2.48 -20.93
CA MET A 1 -2.59 1.26 -20.20
C MET A 1 -1.48 0.58 -20.96
N VAL A 2 -0.40 0.17 -20.29
CA VAL A 2 0.60 -0.69 -20.91
C VAL A 2 0.27 -2.12 -20.55
N TRP A 3 -0.21 -2.86 -21.54
CA TRP A 3 -0.35 -4.30 -21.45
C TRP A 3 0.96 -4.93 -21.87
N LEU A 4 1.64 -5.61 -20.94
CA LEU A 4 2.70 -6.55 -21.32
C LEU A 4 2.05 -7.87 -21.74
N ASN A 5 1.20 -7.80 -22.78
CA ASN A 5 0.74 -8.95 -23.53
C ASN A 5 0.53 -8.57 -25.00
N SER A 6 1.31 -9.21 -25.87
CA SER A 6 1.35 -9.02 -27.31
C SER A 6 0.24 -9.83 -28.00
N ALA A 7 -1.01 -9.49 -27.76
CA ALA A 7 -2.16 -10.24 -28.29
C ALA A 7 -2.26 -10.31 -29.83
N ARG A 8 -1.36 -9.65 -30.58
CA ARG A 8 -1.20 -9.88 -32.03
C ARG A 8 -0.05 -10.79 -32.44
N GLU A 9 0.86 -11.18 -31.55
CA GLU A 9 1.99 -12.04 -31.91
C GLU A 9 2.30 -13.02 -30.78
N LEU A 10 1.85 -14.27 -30.92
CA LEU A 10 2.21 -15.40 -30.07
C LEU A 10 3.75 -15.60 -29.95
N ALA A 11 4.52 -15.06 -30.91
CA ALA A 11 5.97 -15.06 -30.92
C ALA A 11 6.60 -14.05 -29.92
N VAL A 12 5.89 -12.97 -29.56
CA VAL A 12 6.44 -11.90 -28.71
C VAL A 12 6.39 -12.28 -27.23
N ALA A 13 5.35 -12.98 -26.77
CA ALA A 13 5.25 -13.45 -25.37
C ALA A 13 6.46 -14.31 -24.97
N LYS A 14 6.80 -15.38 -25.70
CA LYS A 14 7.99 -16.23 -25.42
C LYS A 14 9.32 -15.47 -25.48
N SER A 15 9.36 -14.35 -26.21
CA SER A 15 10.58 -13.57 -26.42
C SER A 15 10.76 -12.40 -25.44
N ALA A 16 9.69 -11.86 -24.86
CA ALA A 16 9.73 -10.85 -23.81
C ALA A 16 10.36 -11.40 -22.52
N PHE A 17 10.15 -12.70 -22.21
CA PHE A 17 10.86 -13.41 -21.16
C PHE A 17 12.39 -13.41 -21.35
N ARG A 18 12.86 -13.30 -22.60
CA ARG A 18 14.30 -13.42 -22.93
C ARG A 18 15.01 -12.10 -23.19
N ASN A 19 14.31 -11.01 -23.52
CA ASN A 19 14.95 -9.79 -24.03
C ASN A 19 14.40 -8.49 -23.43
N LYS A 20 15.21 -7.84 -22.58
CA LYS A 20 14.99 -6.49 -22.02
C LYS A 20 14.59 -5.45 -23.08
N SER A 21 15.13 -5.53 -24.29
CA SER A 21 14.89 -4.57 -25.37
C SER A 21 13.43 -4.55 -25.82
N LYS A 22 12.72 -5.68 -25.71
CA LYS A 22 11.29 -5.77 -26.08
C LYS A 22 10.40 -5.05 -25.09
N ILE A 23 10.68 -5.19 -23.79
CA ILE A 23 9.95 -4.42 -22.76
C ILE A 23 10.19 -2.93 -22.97
N HIS A 24 11.43 -2.52 -23.24
CA HIS A 24 11.74 -1.12 -23.55
C HIS A 24 10.96 -0.59 -24.76
N HIS A 25 10.84 -1.36 -25.85
CA HIS A 25 10.03 -0.95 -27.01
C HIS A 25 8.54 -0.80 -26.66
N ILE A 26 7.98 -1.69 -25.83
CA ILE A 26 6.59 -1.55 -25.36
C ILE A 26 6.42 -0.28 -24.53
N LEU A 27 7.38 0.01 -23.63
CA LEU A 27 7.37 1.24 -22.84
C LEU A 27 7.47 2.50 -23.72
N SER A 28 8.25 2.46 -24.81
CA SER A 28 8.33 3.57 -25.78
C SER A 28 7.03 3.84 -26.54
N ASN A 29 6.06 2.93 -26.52
CA ASN A 29 4.74 3.17 -27.12
C ASN A 29 3.80 3.93 -26.17
N TRP A 30 4.20 4.15 -24.92
CA TRP A 30 3.44 4.98 -23.97
C TRP A 30 3.62 6.47 -24.33
N PRO A 31 2.53 7.26 -24.45
CA PRO A 31 2.63 8.64 -24.96
C PRO A 31 3.29 9.62 -23.98
N SER A 32 3.37 9.29 -22.69
CA SER A 32 4.07 10.12 -21.71
C SER A 32 5.52 9.66 -21.55
N GLU A 33 6.44 10.58 -21.78
CA GLU A 33 7.88 10.34 -21.58
C GLU A 33 8.31 10.57 -20.11
N ASP A 34 7.56 11.36 -19.34
CA ASP A 34 7.84 11.71 -17.94
C ASP A 34 7.05 10.80 -16.97
N VAL A 35 7.27 9.49 -17.05
CA VAL A 35 6.67 8.54 -16.09
C VAL A 35 7.49 8.53 -14.80
N ARG A 36 6.83 8.67 -13.65
CA ARG A 36 7.49 8.64 -12.33
C ARG A 36 6.86 7.65 -11.35
N ALA A 37 5.65 7.18 -11.63
CA ALA A 37 4.93 6.22 -10.79
C ALA A 37 4.34 5.09 -11.65
N ILE A 38 4.76 3.86 -11.36
CA ILE A 38 4.26 2.65 -11.99
C ILE A 38 3.56 1.83 -10.92
N VAL A 39 2.32 1.41 -11.19
CA VAL A 39 1.68 0.34 -10.41
C VAL A 39 1.62 -0.88 -11.31
N VAL A 40 2.14 -2.01 -10.81
CA VAL A 40 2.22 -3.26 -11.56
C VAL A 40 1.54 -4.39 -10.80
N THR A 41 0.86 -5.26 -11.54
CA THR A 41 0.30 -6.52 -11.04
C THR A 41 0.51 -7.65 -12.06
N ASP A 42 0.51 -8.90 -11.59
CA ASP A 42 0.37 -10.08 -12.45
C ASP A 42 -1.03 -10.72 -12.39
N GLY A 43 -1.95 -10.10 -11.64
CA GLY A 43 -3.35 -10.50 -11.53
C GLY A 43 -3.59 -11.82 -10.80
N GLU A 44 -2.58 -12.38 -10.12
CA GLU A 44 -2.68 -13.71 -9.50
C GLU A 44 -3.53 -13.71 -8.23
N ARG A 45 -3.52 -12.60 -7.48
CA ARG A 45 -4.18 -12.53 -6.18
C ARG A 45 -4.95 -11.23 -6.01
N ILE A 46 -5.88 -10.96 -6.93
CA ILE A 46 -6.77 -9.82 -6.80
C ILE A 46 -7.57 -9.96 -5.50
N LEU A 47 -7.49 -8.95 -4.63
CA LEU A 47 -8.00 -9.05 -3.25
C LEU A 47 -9.47 -9.50 -3.20
N GLY A 48 -9.72 -10.65 -2.57
CA GLY A 48 -11.05 -11.25 -2.41
C GLY A 48 -11.62 -11.96 -3.65
N LEU A 49 -10.95 -11.88 -4.80
CA LEU A 49 -11.38 -12.48 -6.08
C LEU A 49 -10.43 -13.56 -6.60
N GLY A 50 -9.16 -13.53 -6.19
CA GLY A 50 -8.15 -14.52 -6.59
C GLY A 50 -7.55 -14.22 -7.96
N ASP A 51 -7.24 -15.28 -8.72
CA ASP A 51 -6.57 -15.17 -10.02
C ASP A 51 -7.55 -14.72 -11.11
N LEU A 52 -7.40 -13.47 -11.55
CA LEU A 52 -8.15 -12.88 -12.66
C LEU A 52 -7.31 -12.75 -13.94
N GLY A 53 -6.04 -13.19 -13.90
CA GLY A 53 -5.11 -13.07 -15.01
C GLY A 53 -5.09 -11.66 -15.59
N ALA A 54 -5.30 -11.55 -16.90
CA ALA A 54 -5.25 -10.28 -17.62
C ALA A 54 -6.42 -9.33 -17.31
N TYR A 55 -7.52 -9.81 -16.73
CA TYR A 55 -8.59 -8.94 -16.24
C TYR A 55 -8.18 -8.11 -15.01
N GLY A 56 -7.04 -8.42 -14.39
CA GLY A 56 -6.48 -7.67 -13.25
C GLY A 56 -6.02 -6.24 -13.58
N ILE A 57 -5.99 -5.80 -14.85
CA ILE A 57 -5.48 -4.47 -15.24
C ILE A 57 -6.23 -3.32 -14.55
N GLY A 58 -7.50 -3.52 -14.20
CA GLY A 58 -8.31 -2.53 -13.49
C GLY A 58 -7.72 -2.11 -12.14
N ILE A 59 -6.92 -2.98 -11.50
CA ILE A 59 -6.31 -2.72 -10.19
C ILE A 59 -5.24 -1.62 -10.27
N PRO A 60 -4.18 -1.74 -11.10
CA PRO A 60 -3.24 -0.65 -11.33
C PRO A 60 -3.90 0.67 -11.74
N VAL A 61 -4.92 0.61 -12.61
CA VAL A 61 -5.67 1.80 -13.05
C VAL A 61 -6.36 2.48 -11.86
N GLY A 62 -7.09 1.71 -11.05
CA GLY A 62 -7.78 2.21 -9.87
C GLY A 62 -6.82 2.77 -8.81
N LYS A 63 -5.71 2.09 -8.54
CA LYS A 63 -4.68 2.59 -7.61
C LYS A 63 -4.10 3.91 -8.07
N LEU A 64 -3.72 4.04 -9.34
CA LEU A 64 -3.17 5.29 -9.87
C LEU A 64 -4.22 6.41 -9.90
N ALA A 65 -5.50 6.10 -10.11
CA ALA A 65 -6.56 7.10 -9.93
C ALA A 65 -6.61 7.62 -8.48
N LEU A 66 -6.38 6.77 -7.48
CA LEU A 66 -6.28 7.17 -6.08
C LEU A 66 -4.97 7.93 -5.77
N TYR A 67 -3.85 7.61 -6.42
CA TYR A 67 -2.63 8.43 -6.34
C TYR A 67 -2.90 9.89 -6.70
N VAL A 68 -3.63 10.10 -7.80
CA VAL A 68 -4.05 11.43 -8.26
C VAL A 68 -5.04 12.06 -7.29
N ALA A 69 -6.15 11.37 -7.01
CA ALA A 69 -7.26 11.94 -6.24
C ALA A 69 -6.89 12.23 -4.77
N LEU A 70 -6.07 11.37 -4.16
CA LEU A 70 -5.78 11.38 -2.73
C LEU A 70 -4.42 11.98 -2.37
N ALA A 71 -3.54 12.24 -3.33
CA ALA A 71 -2.27 12.93 -3.08
C ALA A 71 -1.95 14.04 -4.08
N GLY A 72 -2.74 14.19 -5.14
CA GLY A 72 -2.45 15.14 -6.21
C GLY A 72 -1.22 14.75 -7.02
N ILE A 73 -0.91 13.45 -7.15
CA ILE A 73 0.13 13.02 -8.09
C ILE A 73 -0.32 13.38 -9.51
N GLN A 74 0.60 13.86 -10.35
CA GLN A 74 0.28 14.26 -11.71
C GLN A 74 -0.15 13.03 -12.54
N PRO A 75 -1.33 13.03 -13.19
CA PRO A 75 -1.78 11.90 -14.00
C PRO A 75 -0.80 11.49 -15.09
N LYS A 76 -0.08 12.46 -15.69
CA LYS A 76 0.93 12.20 -16.73
C LYS A 76 2.14 11.40 -16.23
N TRP A 77 2.39 11.39 -14.92
CA TRP A 77 3.47 10.60 -14.30
C TRP A 77 3.09 9.14 -14.06
N CYS A 78 1.81 8.80 -14.19
CA CYS A 78 1.26 7.51 -13.79
C CYS A 78 1.23 6.52 -14.96
N LEU A 79 1.73 5.31 -14.73
CA LEU A 79 1.72 4.23 -15.71
C LEU A 79 1.17 2.91 -15.09
N PRO A 80 -0.05 2.49 -15.43
CA PRO A 80 -0.58 1.19 -15.02
C PRO A 80 -0.01 0.07 -15.90
N VAL A 81 0.51 -0.98 -15.27
CA VAL A 81 1.10 -2.14 -15.95
C VAL A 81 0.46 -3.44 -15.46
N LEU A 82 0.17 -4.34 -16.40
CA LEU A 82 -0.13 -5.74 -16.11
C LEU A 82 0.89 -6.66 -16.78
N ILE A 83 1.43 -7.60 -16.01
CA ILE A 83 2.34 -8.65 -16.48
C ILE A 83 1.53 -9.95 -16.68
N ASP A 84 1.20 -10.28 -17.93
CA ASP A 84 0.47 -11.50 -18.24
C ASP A 84 1.42 -12.68 -18.47
N VAL A 85 1.52 -13.57 -17.48
CA VAL A 85 2.28 -14.82 -17.57
C VAL A 85 1.39 -16.04 -17.76
N GLY A 86 0.10 -15.84 -18.06
CA GLY A 86 -0.95 -16.85 -18.00
C GLY A 86 -1.85 -16.70 -16.78
N THR A 87 -2.81 -17.61 -16.64
CA THR A 87 -3.71 -17.70 -15.48
C THR A 87 -3.94 -19.15 -15.11
N ASP A 88 -4.02 -19.43 -13.81
CA ASP A 88 -4.33 -20.76 -13.30
C ASP A 88 -5.85 -20.96 -13.15
N ASN A 89 -6.65 -19.91 -13.36
CA ASN A 89 -8.11 -19.94 -13.27
C ASN A 89 -8.75 -20.69 -14.45
N PRO A 90 -9.35 -21.88 -14.23
CA PRO A 90 -9.92 -22.68 -15.32
C PRO A 90 -11.12 -22.01 -15.98
N LYS A 91 -11.85 -21.14 -15.27
CA LYS A 91 -12.97 -20.39 -15.88
C LYS A 91 -12.47 -19.47 -16.98
N HIS A 92 -11.38 -18.75 -16.74
CA HIS A 92 -10.78 -17.85 -17.73
C HIS A 92 -10.09 -18.59 -18.86
N LEU A 93 -9.46 -19.74 -18.60
CA LEU A 93 -8.87 -20.56 -19.66
C LEU A 93 -9.94 -21.06 -20.67
N ASN A 94 -11.14 -21.38 -20.18
CA ASN A 94 -12.24 -21.91 -20.99
C ASN A 94 -13.21 -20.84 -21.51
N ASP A 95 -13.17 -19.62 -20.98
CA ASP A 95 -14.07 -18.53 -21.37
C ASP A 95 -13.67 -17.98 -22.75
N PRO A 96 -14.50 -18.07 -23.81
CA PRO A 96 -14.15 -17.58 -25.15
C PRO A 96 -13.92 -16.05 -25.22
N PHE A 97 -14.39 -15.30 -24.22
CA PHE A 97 -14.18 -13.85 -24.14
C PHE A 97 -12.92 -13.45 -23.37
N TYR A 98 -12.21 -14.40 -22.74
CA TYR A 98 -10.96 -14.09 -22.06
C TYR A 98 -9.89 -13.55 -23.03
N ILE A 99 -9.35 -12.39 -22.68
CA ILE A 99 -8.43 -11.60 -23.51
C ILE A 99 -6.94 -11.82 -23.18
N GLY A 100 -6.65 -12.57 -22.11
CA GLY A 100 -5.27 -12.86 -21.68
C GLY A 100 -4.67 -14.10 -22.34
N LEU A 101 -3.45 -14.46 -21.92
CA LEU A 101 -2.81 -15.70 -22.37
C LEU A 101 -3.58 -16.93 -21.86
N ARG A 102 -4.08 -17.75 -22.79
CA ARG A 102 -4.78 -19.02 -22.50
C ARG A 102 -3.80 -20.15 -22.20
N ARG A 103 -3.02 -19.99 -21.14
CA ARG A 103 -2.11 -20.99 -20.59
C ARG A 103 -2.01 -20.84 -19.08
N LYS A 104 -1.57 -21.91 -18.41
CA LYS A 104 -1.18 -21.86 -17.00
C LYS A 104 -0.02 -20.89 -16.77
N ARG A 105 0.08 -20.38 -15.54
CA ARG A 105 1.08 -19.36 -15.20
C ARG A 105 2.49 -19.91 -15.35
N VAL A 106 3.37 -19.14 -15.98
CA VAL A 106 4.81 -19.40 -15.99
C VAL A 106 5.37 -19.12 -14.59
N ARG A 107 6.23 -20.03 -14.08
CA ARG A 107 6.86 -19.95 -12.75
C ARG A 107 8.37 -20.17 -12.85
N GLY A 108 9.06 -20.02 -11.73
CA GLY A 108 10.49 -20.29 -11.63
C GLY A 108 11.34 -19.23 -12.35
N GLU A 109 12.50 -19.66 -12.87
CA GLU A 109 13.53 -18.76 -13.41
C GLU A 109 13.02 -17.90 -14.58
N GLU A 110 12.12 -18.45 -15.42
CA GLU A 110 11.57 -17.71 -16.55
C GLU A 110 10.72 -16.52 -16.08
N TYR A 111 9.90 -16.71 -15.04
CA TYR A 111 9.14 -15.63 -14.42
C TYR A 111 10.07 -14.58 -13.80
N ASP A 112 11.07 -15.03 -13.04
CA ASP A 112 12.03 -14.13 -12.39
C ASP A 112 12.81 -13.28 -13.38
N ARG A 113 13.22 -13.88 -14.51
CA ARG A 113 13.93 -13.17 -15.57
C ARG A 113 13.06 -12.11 -16.23
N LEU A 114 11.76 -12.37 -16.41
CA LEU A 114 10.82 -11.38 -16.91
C LEU A 114 10.72 -10.18 -15.97
N LEU A 115 10.55 -10.43 -14.67
CA LEU A 115 10.45 -9.37 -13.66
C LEU A 115 11.76 -8.58 -13.55
N ASP A 116 12.93 -9.24 -13.57
CA ASP A 116 14.23 -8.56 -13.59
C ASP A 116 14.37 -7.66 -14.83
N ASN A 117 13.99 -8.16 -16.00
CA ASN A 117 14.03 -7.39 -17.24
C ASN A 117 13.05 -6.21 -17.21
N PHE A 118 11.88 -6.38 -16.59
CA PHE A 118 10.89 -5.33 -16.40
C PHE A 118 11.44 -4.20 -15.53
N MET A 119 11.97 -4.51 -14.34
CA MET A 119 12.57 -3.52 -13.43
C MET A 119 13.72 -2.77 -14.12
N LYS A 120 14.59 -3.49 -14.82
CA LYS A 120 15.71 -2.93 -15.60
C LYS A 120 15.27 -2.08 -16.78
N ALA A 121 14.15 -2.40 -17.44
CA ALA A 121 13.65 -1.66 -18.58
C ALA A 121 12.97 -0.35 -18.14
N CYS A 122 12.15 -0.41 -17.08
CA CYS A 122 11.49 0.77 -16.52
C CYS A 122 12.52 1.81 -16.06
N THR A 123 13.48 1.40 -15.24
CA THR A 123 14.53 2.31 -14.75
C THR A 123 15.47 2.82 -15.84
N LYS A 124 15.74 2.01 -16.88
CA LYS A 124 16.52 2.46 -18.04
C LYS A 124 15.79 3.57 -18.83
N LYS A 125 14.47 3.47 -18.99
CA LYS A 125 13.67 4.40 -19.79
C LYS A 125 13.31 5.67 -19.00
N TYR A 126 12.89 5.53 -17.75
CA TYR A 126 12.30 6.62 -16.96
C TYR A 126 13.18 7.12 -15.81
N GLY A 127 14.29 6.45 -15.52
CA GLY A 127 15.22 6.82 -14.45
C GLY A 127 15.12 5.94 -13.21
N HIS A 128 16.20 5.92 -12.42
CA HIS A 128 16.30 5.09 -11.21
C HIS A 128 15.43 5.58 -10.03
N ASP A 129 14.94 6.80 -10.09
CA ASP A 129 13.99 7.41 -9.15
C ASP A 129 12.51 7.15 -9.53
N THR A 130 12.25 6.35 -10.57
CA THR A 130 10.89 5.90 -10.90
C THR A 130 10.36 5.01 -9.79
N LEU A 131 9.26 5.42 -9.17
CA LEU A 131 8.53 4.60 -8.21
C LEU A 131 7.84 3.43 -8.92
N ILE A 132 8.07 2.21 -8.44
CA ILE A 132 7.39 1.00 -8.93
C ILE A 132 6.69 0.35 -7.74
N GLN A 133 5.36 0.44 -7.66
CA GLN A 133 4.54 -0.25 -6.66
C GLN A 133 4.06 -1.61 -7.20
N PHE A 134 4.25 -2.65 -6.41
CA PHE A 134 3.69 -3.98 -6.68
C PHE A 134 2.35 -4.13 -5.97
N GLU A 135 1.36 -4.68 -6.69
CA GLU A 135 -0.01 -4.88 -6.20
C GLU A 135 -0.55 -6.26 -6.60
N ASP A 136 -1.27 -6.92 -5.69
CA ASP A 136 -2.06 -8.14 -5.94
C ASP A 136 -1.27 -9.31 -6.57
N PHE A 137 0.01 -9.42 -6.23
CA PHE A 137 0.85 -10.57 -6.57
C PHE A 137 0.53 -11.79 -5.71
N GLY A 138 0.74 -13.00 -6.26
CA GLY A 138 0.62 -14.25 -5.50
C GLY A 138 1.45 -14.25 -4.22
N ASN A 139 0.94 -14.85 -3.13
CA ASN A 139 1.57 -14.81 -1.80
C ASN A 139 3.03 -15.26 -1.79
N GLN A 140 3.38 -16.29 -2.58
CA GLN A 140 4.74 -16.81 -2.69
C GLN A 140 5.69 -15.82 -3.39
N ASN A 141 5.16 -14.98 -4.28
CA ASN A 141 5.92 -14.03 -5.07
C ASN A 141 6.01 -12.66 -4.40
N ALA A 142 4.96 -12.16 -3.75
CA ALA A 142 4.91 -10.80 -3.21
C ALA A 142 6.09 -10.50 -2.27
N TYR A 143 6.33 -11.33 -1.24
CA TYR A 143 7.47 -11.15 -0.34
C TYR A 143 8.82 -11.36 -1.02
N ARG A 144 8.93 -12.42 -1.83
CA ARG A 144 10.18 -12.76 -2.52
C ARG A 144 10.63 -11.65 -3.47
N LEU A 145 9.70 -11.05 -4.20
CA LEU A 145 9.97 -9.95 -5.13
C LEU A 145 10.27 -8.65 -4.37
N LEU A 146 9.57 -8.40 -3.26
CA LEU A 146 9.91 -7.29 -2.36
C LEU A 146 11.36 -7.41 -1.86
N ASP A 147 11.71 -8.55 -1.28
CA ASP A 147 13.06 -8.82 -0.77
C ASP A 147 14.12 -8.69 -1.87
N ARG A 148 13.82 -9.18 -3.08
CA ARG A 148 14.74 -9.11 -4.22
C ARG A 148 15.00 -7.69 -4.74
N TYR A 149 14.03 -6.78 -4.65
CA TYR A 149 14.09 -5.49 -5.36
C TYR A 149 14.17 -4.25 -4.46
N HIS A 150 13.71 -4.30 -3.21
CA HIS A 150 13.59 -3.11 -2.36
C HIS A 150 14.91 -2.37 -2.09
N GLU A 151 16.05 -3.08 -2.08
CA GLU A 151 17.37 -2.46 -1.89
C GLU A 151 17.95 -1.82 -3.17
N HIS A 152 17.46 -2.21 -4.35
CA HIS A 152 18.05 -1.81 -5.63
C HIS A 152 17.18 -0.85 -6.45
N TYR A 153 15.89 -0.80 -6.16
CA TYR A 153 14.90 -0.01 -6.88
C TYR A 153 14.06 0.81 -5.92
N CYS A 154 13.54 1.93 -6.42
CA CYS A 154 12.51 2.69 -5.73
C CYS A 154 11.17 1.93 -5.81
N MET A 155 11.00 0.92 -4.98
CA MET A 155 9.89 -0.02 -5.06
C MET A 155 9.37 -0.42 -3.68
N PHE A 156 8.06 -0.62 -3.59
CA PHE A 156 7.40 -1.18 -2.42
C PHE A 156 6.21 -2.04 -2.85
N ASN A 157 5.69 -2.83 -1.91
CA ASN A 157 4.45 -3.60 -2.11
C ASN A 157 3.37 -3.10 -1.14
N ASP A 158 2.23 -2.64 -1.66
CA ASP A 158 1.17 -2.03 -0.82
C ASP A 158 0.44 -3.09 0.03
N ASP A 159 0.23 -4.29 -0.50
CA ASP A 159 -0.42 -5.39 0.23
C ASP A 159 0.35 -5.81 1.49
N ILE A 160 1.68 -5.70 1.45
CA ILE A 160 2.58 -6.00 2.57
C ILE A 160 2.81 -4.74 3.41
N GLN A 161 3.48 -3.74 2.85
CA GLN A 161 4.00 -2.59 3.61
C GLN A 161 2.92 -1.53 3.85
N GLY A 162 2.04 -1.29 2.88
CA GLY A 162 0.90 -0.37 3.01
C GLY A 162 -0.10 -0.87 4.06
N THR A 163 -0.49 -2.14 3.97
CA THR A 163 -1.35 -2.80 4.97
C THR A 163 -0.72 -2.78 6.35
N ALA A 164 0.57 -3.11 6.46
CA ALA A 164 1.29 -3.05 7.73
C ALA A 164 1.26 -1.65 8.36
N SER A 165 1.54 -0.63 7.55
CA SER A 165 1.55 0.76 7.97
C SER A 165 0.18 1.25 8.44
N VAL A 166 -0.89 1.00 7.67
CA VAL A 166 -2.22 1.48 8.05
C VAL A 166 -2.72 0.78 9.32
N VAL A 167 -2.48 -0.51 9.48
CA VAL A 167 -2.89 -1.23 10.68
C VAL A 167 -2.14 -0.71 11.91
N VAL A 168 -0.83 -0.50 11.79
CA VAL A 168 -0.04 0.11 12.88
C VAL A 168 -0.51 1.52 13.19
N ALA A 169 -0.94 2.31 12.20
CA ALA A 169 -1.55 3.62 12.44
C ALA A 169 -2.81 3.51 13.31
N GLY A 170 -3.69 2.55 13.01
CA GLY A 170 -4.87 2.28 13.82
C GLY A 170 -4.52 1.84 15.25
N LEU A 171 -3.48 1.00 15.41
CA LEU A 171 -3.00 0.55 16.73
C LEU A 171 -2.40 1.71 17.54
N LEU A 172 -1.65 2.60 16.90
CA LEU A 172 -1.09 3.80 17.53
C LEU A 172 -2.20 4.78 17.94
N ALA A 173 -3.22 4.97 17.11
CA ALA A 173 -4.39 5.76 17.45
C ALA A 173 -5.17 5.14 18.62
N ALA A 174 -5.38 3.81 18.62
CA ALA A 174 -5.99 3.09 19.73
C ALA A 174 -5.16 3.18 21.03
N SER A 175 -3.83 3.25 20.91
CA SER A 175 -2.91 3.41 22.04
C SER A 175 -3.09 4.75 22.77
N ARG A 176 -3.46 5.82 22.04
CA ARG A 176 -3.84 7.11 22.64
C ARG A 176 -5.12 7.01 23.49
N VAL A 177 -6.06 6.16 23.10
CA VAL A 177 -7.30 5.96 23.88
C VAL A 177 -7.06 5.06 25.10
N THR A 178 -6.18 4.06 24.95
CA THR A 178 -5.87 3.11 26.05
C THR A 178 -4.79 3.59 27.00
N ASN A 179 -4.10 4.70 26.70
CA ASN A 179 -2.94 5.22 27.44
C ASN A 179 -1.84 4.16 27.68
N LYS A 180 -1.66 3.24 26.74
CA LYS A 180 -0.64 2.18 26.79
C LYS A 180 0.10 2.15 25.45
N LYS A 181 1.43 2.04 25.48
CA LYS A 181 2.26 1.93 24.27
C LYS A 181 2.12 0.55 23.62
N LEU A 182 2.62 0.37 22.39
CA LEU A 182 2.57 -0.94 21.71
C LEU A 182 3.45 -1.97 22.42
N ARG A 183 4.61 -1.55 22.95
CA ARG A 183 5.52 -2.42 23.70
C ARG A 183 4.90 -3.06 24.94
N ASP A 184 3.83 -2.47 25.47
CA ASP A 184 3.15 -2.92 26.68
C ASP A 184 1.91 -3.79 26.38
N LYS A 185 1.69 -4.18 25.12
CA LYS A 185 0.50 -4.92 24.66
C LYS A 185 0.87 -6.30 24.12
N LYS A 186 0.02 -7.30 24.38
CA LYS A 186 0.02 -8.60 23.69
C LYS A 186 -0.97 -8.59 22.54
N MET A 187 -0.58 -9.19 21.43
CA MET A 187 -1.33 -9.18 20.18
C MET A 187 -1.53 -10.60 19.65
N VAL A 188 -2.77 -10.95 19.33
CA VAL A 188 -3.12 -12.22 18.64
C VAL A 188 -3.56 -11.91 17.22
N PHE A 189 -2.96 -12.59 16.26
CA PHE A 189 -3.27 -12.52 14.85
C PHE A 189 -3.95 -13.83 14.42
N LEU A 190 -5.17 -13.73 13.90
CA LEU A 190 -5.81 -14.81 13.17
C LEU A 190 -5.48 -14.66 11.68
N GLY A 191 -4.61 -15.53 11.19
CA GLY A 191 -3.98 -15.49 9.88
C GLY A 191 -2.49 -15.23 10.00
N ALA A 192 -1.69 -15.93 9.19
CA ALA A 192 -0.24 -15.74 9.08
C ALA A 192 0.23 -15.51 7.62
N GLY A 193 -0.66 -14.99 6.78
CA GLY A 193 -0.34 -14.68 5.38
C GLY A 193 0.47 -13.39 5.20
N GLY A 194 0.50 -12.91 3.94
CA GLY A 194 1.10 -11.65 3.49
C GLY A 194 0.93 -10.48 4.46
N ALA A 195 -0.34 -10.07 4.58
CA ALA A 195 -0.75 -8.93 5.39
C ALA A 195 -0.43 -9.12 6.88
N ALA A 196 -0.84 -10.23 7.49
CA ALA A 196 -0.64 -10.46 8.93
C ALA A 196 0.84 -10.46 9.32
N THR A 197 1.69 -11.11 8.52
CA THR A 197 3.14 -11.14 8.76
C THR A 197 3.74 -9.74 8.64
N GLY A 198 3.31 -8.95 7.65
CA GLY A 198 3.81 -7.59 7.46
C GLY A 198 3.42 -6.67 8.61
N VAL A 199 2.18 -6.76 9.07
CA VAL A 199 1.70 -6.04 10.26
C VAL A 199 2.51 -6.45 11.50
N ALA A 200 2.73 -7.75 11.71
CA ALA A 200 3.51 -8.26 12.85
C ALA A 200 4.95 -7.71 12.84
N GLU A 201 5.64 -7.77 11.69
CA GLU A 201 6.99 -7.21 11.53
C GLU A 201 7.03 -5.70 11.77
N MET A 202 6.02 -4.95 11.31
CA MET A 202 5.93 -3.51 11.57
C MET A 202 5.64 -3.19 13.04
N CYS A 203 4.80 -3.98 13.70
CA CYS A 203 4.59 -3.90 15.15
C CYS A 203 5.88 -4.14 15.92
N VAL A 204 6.69 -5.13 15.52
CA VAL A 204 8.02 -5.38 16.11
C VAL A 204 8.90 -4.13 16.00
N ARG A 205 8.99 -3.53 14.81
CA ARG A 205 9.78 -2.31 14.58
C ARG A 205 9.30 -1.14 15.44
N GLN A 206 7.99 -0.97 15.56
CA GLN A 206 7.42 0.06 16.44
C GLN A 206 7.76 -0.21 17.91
N MET A 207 7.63 -1.44 18.39
CA MET A 207 7.99 -1.82 19.76
C MET A 207 9.49 -1.64 20.05
N GLN A 208 10.36 -1.93 19.09
CA GLN A 208 11.80 -1.66 19.21
C GLN A 208 12.07 -0.16 19.31
N SER A 209 11.37 0.66 18.53
CA SER A 209 11.48 2.13 18.64
C SER A 209 10.96 2.68 19.98
N GLU A 210 10.17 1.88 20.70
CA GLU A 210 9.70 2.18 22.05
C GLU A 210 10.61 1.58 23.14
N GLY A 211 11.70 0.91 22.76
CA GLY A 211 12.77 0.47 23.66
C GLY A 211 12.84 -1.04 23.96
N LEU A 212 12.03 -1.89 23.30
CA LEU A 212 12.18 -3.34 23.43
C LEU A 212 13.32 -3.89 22.55
N SER A 213 13.88 -5.03 22.97
CA SER A 213 14.69 -5.87 22.07
C SER A 213 13.82 -6.52 21.00
N TYR A 214 14.45 -7.05 19.95
CA TYR A 214 13.75 -7.79 18.90
C TYR A 214 12.99 -9.00 19.48
N GLU A 215 13.63 -9.75 20.36
CA GLU A 215 13.10 -10.96 20.99
C GLU A 215 11.90 -10.64 21.89
N GLN A 216 12.01 -9.58 22.69
CA GLN A 216 10.92 -9.10 23.55
C GLN A 216 9.71 -8.65 22.72
N ALA A 217 9.95 -7.94 21.62
CA ALA A 217 8.90 -7.51 20.71
C ALA A 217 8.21 -8.71 20.03
N CYS A 218 8.97 -9.70 19.56
CA CYS A 218 8.42 -10.94 18.99
C CYS A 218 7.65 -11.77 20.02
N ALA A 219 8.05 -11.74 21.30
CA ALA A 219 7.37 -12.45 22.38
C ALA A 219 5.94 -11.93 22.63
N ASN A 220 5.67 -10.66 22.33
CA ASN A 220 4.34 -10.05 22.48
C ASN A 220 3.36 -10.38 21.34
N ILE A 221 3.81 -11.04 20.26
CA ILE A 221 3.00 -11.32 19.08
C ILE A 221 2.75 -12.81 18.93
N TYR A 222 1.47 -13.19 18.82
CA TYR A 222 0.99 -14.55 18.67
C TYR A 222 0.26 -14.67 17.34
N MET A 223 0.58 -15.67 16.53
CA MET A 223 -0.01 -15.86 15.20
C MET A 223 -0.66 -17.23 15.09
N VAL A 224 -1.84 -17.30 14.48
CA VAL A 224 -2.62 -18.51 14.26
C VAL A 224 -2.84 -18.68 12.77
N ASP A 225 -2.43 -19.81 12.18
CA ASP A 225 -2.65 -20.14 10.78
C ASP A 225 -3.66 -21.29 10.63
N ILE A 226 -3.74 -21.88 9.43
CA ILE A 226 -4.68 -22.98 9.14
C ILE A 226 -4.44 -24.23 9.99
N ASP A 227 -3.21 -24.44 10.46
CA ASP A 227 -2.85 -25.57 11.32
C ASP A 227 -2.89 -25.21 12.81
N GLY A 228 -3.25 -23.96 13.16
CA GLY A 228 -3.43 -23.50 14.52
C GLY A 228 -2.36 -22.49 14.96
N LEU A 229 -2.16 -22.39 16.28
CA LEU A 229 -1.15 -21.50 16.87
C LEU A 229 0.25 -21.85 16.34
N ILE A 230 1.03 -20.83 15.99
CA ILE A 230 2.44 -21.00 15.59
C ILE A 230 3.28 -21.25 16.84
N THR A 231 3.69 -22.51 17.03
CA THR A 231 4.43 -23.00 18.20
C THR A 231 5.82 -23.51 17.81
N ARG A 232 6.70 -23.67 18.81
CA ARG A 232 8.05 -24.26 18.60
C ARG A 232 8.00 -25.71 18.11
N ASN A 233 6.94 -26.46 18.40
CA ASN A 233 6.77 -27.82 17.91
C ASN A 233 6.60 -27.89 16.38
N ARG A 234 6.16 -26.79 15.76
CA ARG A 234 5.86 -26.70 14.33
C ARG A 234 7.02 -26.17 13.48
N LEU A 235 8.18 -25.83 14.07
CA LEU A 235 9.30 -25.15 13.41
C LEU A 235 9.73 -25.74 12.05
N ARG A 236 9.69 -27.07 11.90
CA ARG A 236 10.10 -27.75 10.65
C ARG A 236 9.23 -27.40 9.44
N ASN A 237 7.97 -27.03 9.68
CA ASN A 237 6.97 -26.79 8.62
C ASN A 237 6.62 -25.30 8.48
N LEU A 238 7.27 -24.42 9.26
CA LEU A 238 6.99 -23.00 9.25
C LEU A 238 7.86 -22.27 8.21
N PRO A 239 7.30 -21.27 7.51
CA PRO A 239 8.09 -20.29 6.78
C PRO A 239 9.13 -19.62 7.69
N ILE A 240 10.31 -19.30 7.15
CA ILE A 240 11.41 -18.68 7.91
C ILE A 240 10.96 -17.42 8.67
N ARG A 241 10.10 -16.59 8.05
CA ARG A 241 9.56 -15.37 8.67
C ARG A 241 8.66 -15.61 9.88
N HIS A 242 8.14 -16.83 10.06
CA HIS A 242 7.27 -17.18 11.19
C HIS A 242 8.04 -17.75 12.37
N ILE A 243 9.29 -18.20 12.16
CA ILE A 243 10.15 -18.75 13.22
C ILE A 243 10.28 -17.80 14.42
N PRO A 244 10.53 -16.49 14.26
CA PRO A 244 10.62 -15.57 15.41
C PRO A 244 9.33 -15.45 16.23
N PHE A 245 8.17 -15.75 15.62
CA PHE A 245 6.87 -15.67 16.28
C PHE A 245 6.43 -16.99 16.92
N ALA A 246 7.18 -18.09 16.74
CA ALA A 246 6.87 -19.39 17.31
C ALA A 246 6.91 -19.37 18.85
N LYS A 247 5.82 -19.84 19.48
CA LYS A 247 5.63 -19.80 20.94
C LYS A 247 5.89 -21.14 21.61
N GLU A 248 6.38 -21.07 22.84
CA GLU A 248 6.52 -22.22 23.73
C GLU A 248 5.18 -22.42 24.47
N MET A 249 4.23 -23.00 23.76
CA MET A 249 2.85 -23.27 24.20
C MET A 249 2.34 -24.54 23.53
N ASP A 250 1.31 -25.15 24.11
CA ASP A 250 0.65 -26.30 23.49
C ASP A 250 0.04 -25.93 22.13
N ASP A 251 0.11 -26.87 21.19
CA ASP A 251 -0.52 -26.74 19.89
C ASP A 251 -2.04 -26.72 20.08
N THR A 252 -2.69 -25.66 19.59
CA THR A 252 -4.16 -25.56 19.58
C THR A 252 -4.63 -24.92 18.29
N LYS A 253 -5.79 -25.37 17.81
CA LYS A 253 -6.52 -24.75 16.69
C LYS A 253 -7.64 -23.84 17.17
N ASP A 254 -7.96 -23.84 18.46
CA ASP A 254 -9.04 -23.04 19.01
C ASP A 254 -8.55 -21.63 19.35
N LEU A 255 -9.00 -20.64 18.57
CA LEU A 255 -8.69 -19.24 18.80
C LEU A 255 -9.16 -18.76 20.18
N LEU A 256 -10.27 -19.28 20.69
CA LEU A 256 -10.78 -18.91 22.01
C LEU A 256 -9.84 -19.37 23.12
N GLU A 257 -9.30 -20.58 23.01
CA GLU A 257 -8.28 -21.09 23.93
C GLU A 257 -7.03 -20.20 23.92
N VAL A 258 -6.56 -19.79 22.73
CA VAL A 258 -5.44 -18.84 22.60
C VAL A 258 -5.76 -17.52 23.29
N VAL A 259 -6.95 -16.95 23.06
CA VAL A 259 -7.37 -15.68 23.69
C VAL A 259 -7.43 -15.81 25.22
N LYS A 260 -8.00 -16.90 25.75
CA LYS A 260 -8.09 -17.16 27.20
C LYS A 260 -6.70 -17.35 27.85
N LYS A 261 -5.77 -18.05 27.18
CA LYS A 261 -4.40 -18.28 27.66
C LYS A 261 -3.52 -17.01 27.58
N VAL A 262 -3.52 -16.36 26.42
CA VAL A 262 -2.63 -15.21 26.14
C VAL A 262 -3.12 -13.94 26.83
N LYS A 263 -4.44 -13.78 26.95
CA LYS A 263 -5.12 -12.57 27.42
C LYS A 263 -4.67 -11.31 26.65
N PRO A 264 -4.84 -11.27 25.32
CA PRO A 264 -4.33 -10.18 24.50
C PRO A 264 -5.17 -8.89 24.65
N GLU A 265 -4.52 -7.73 24.55
CA GLU A 265 -5.22 -6.45 24.36
C GLU A 265 -5.71 -6.26 22.92
N VAL A 266 -5.03 -6.89 21.96
CA VAL A 266 -5.23 -6.69 20.52
C VAL A 266 -5.54 -8.02 19.84
N LEU A 267 -6.66 -8.07 19.11
CA LEU A 267 -7.04 -9.18 18.24
C LEU A 267 -7.17 -8.68 16.80
N ILE A 268 -6.34 -9.22 15.89
CA ILE A 268 -6.29 -8.83 14.47
C ILE A 268 -6.65 -10.03 13.60
N GLY A 269 -7.61 -9.85 12.70
CA GLY A 269 -8.06 -10.85 11.76
C GLY A 269 -7.61 -10.51 10.35
N ALA A 270 -6.92 -11.44 9.69
CA ALA A 270 -6.52 -11.37 8.29
C ALA A 270 -6.49 -12.78 7.68
N SER A 271 -7.58 -13.54 7.86
CA SER A 271 -7.66 -14.98 7.54
C SER A 271 -8.63 -15.32 6.42
N THR A 272 -9.48 -14.39 5.98
CA THR A 272 -10.62 -14.59 5.06
C THR A 272 -11.72 -15.53 5.59
N VAL A 273 -11.70 -15.84 6.89
CA VAL A 273 -12.70 -16.70 7.53
C VAL A 273 -13.80 -15.84 8.15
N LYS A 274 -14.97 -15.82 7.49
CA LYS A 274 -16.14 -15.08 7.96
C LYS A 274 -16.57 -15.57 9.34
N GLY A 275 -16.82 -14.63 10.26
CA GLY A 275 -17.37 -14.95 11.58
C GLY A 275 -16.40 -15.68 12.52
N ALA A 276 -15.10 -15.70 12.21
CA ALA A 276 -14.10 -16.35 13.04
C ALA A 276 -13.94 -15.70 14.42
N PHE A 277 -14.27 -14.42 14.56
CA PHE A 277 -14.40 -13.78 15.86
C PHE A 277 -15.83 -14.01 16.36
N THR A 278 -16.02 -15.18 16.98
CA THR A 278 -17.31 -15.58 17.54
C THR A 278 -17.75 -14.64 18.66
N HIS A 279 -19.05 -14.68 18.98
CA HIS A 279 -19.60 -13.87 20.08
C HIS A 279 -18.90 -14.13 21.40
N GLU A 280 -18.52 -15.38 21.68
CA GLU A 280 -17.77 -15.74 22.88
C GLU A 280 -16.39 -15.08 22.90
N ILE A 281 -15.64 -15.13 21.79
CA ILE A 281 -14.32 -14.49 21.69
C ILE A 281 -14.43 -12.98 21.92
N ILE A 282 -15.42 -12.31 21.32
CA ILE A 282 -15.62 -10.86 21.47
C ILE A 282 -15.95 -10.51 22.93
N LYS A 283 -16.81 -11.29 23.58
CA LYS A 283 -17.14 -11.09 25.01
C LYS A 283 -15.92 -11.32 25.89
N THR A 284 -15.16 -12.40 25.67
CA THR A 284 -13.94 -12.69 26.41
C THR A 284 -12.90 -11.59 26.24
N MET A 285 -12.73 -11.02 25.04
CA MET A 285 -11.86 -9.85 24.83
C MET A 285 -12.26 -8.65 25.71
N ALA A 286 -13.57 -8.40 25.87
CA ALA A 286 -14.10 -7.32 26.72
C ALA A 286 -14.09 -7.63 28.22
N GLU A 287 -14.11 -8.90 28.62
CA GLU A 287 -13.90 -9.32 30.01
C GLU A 287 -12.44 -9.13 30.43
N ILE A 288 -11.49 -9.42 29.54
CA ILE A 288 -10.06 -9.29 29.79
C ILE A 288 -9.63 -7.82 29.78
N ASN A 289 -10.21 -7.01 28.90
CA ASN A 289 -9.77 -5.63 28.64
C ASN A 289 -10.91 -4.64 28.76
N SER A 290 -10.69 -3.53 29.48
CA SER A 290 -11.68 -2.43 29.55
C SER A 290 -11.95 -1.75 28.20
N ARG A 291 -10.96 -1.74 27.30
CA ARG A 291 -11.02 -1.16 25.95
C ARG A 291 -10.36 -2.12 24.96
N PRO A 292 -11.00 -3.25 24.60
CA PRO A 292 -10.40 -4.25 23.72
C PRO A 292 -10.18 -3.69 22.32
N ILE A 293 -9.08 -4.06 21.66
CA ILE A 293 -8.81 -3.66 20.27
C ILE A 293 -9.11 -4.86 19.38
N ILE A 294 -10.09 -4.72 18.47
CA ILE A 294 -10.52 -5.79 17.56
C ILE A 294 -10.52 -5.27 16.13
N PHE A 295 -9.62 -5.81 15.29
CA PHE A 295 -9.51 -5.44 13.88
C PHE A 295 -9.93 -6.60 12.98
N ALA A 296 -10.99 -6.43 12.19
CA ALA A 296 -11.48 -7.43 11.24
C ALA A 296 -11.12 -7.03 9.79
N LEU A 297 -9.91 -7.38 9.36
CA LEU A 297 -9.29 -6.80 8.16
C LEU A 297 -9.60 -7.56 6.87
N SER A 298 -10.23 -8.73 6.94
CA SER A 298 -10.55 -9.51 5.76
C SER A 298 -11.57 -8.81 4.85
N ASN A 299 -11.30 -8.86 3.54
CA ASN A 299 -12.11 -8.25 2.48
C ASN A 299 -12.72 -9.31 1.55
N PRO A 300 -13.91 -9.06 0.96
CA PRO A 300 -14.84 -7.95 1.25
C PRO A 300 -15.61 -8.18 2.56
N THR A 301 -16.64 -7.37 2.87
CA THR A 301 -17.46 -7.48 4.10
C THR A 301 -17.99 -8.89 4.38
N SER A 302 -18.26 -9.68 3.34
CA SER A 302 -18.70 -11.09 3.47
C SER A 302 -17.64 -12.05 4.02
N LYS A 303 -16.39 -11.59 4.14
CA LYS A 303 -15.24 -12.33 4.67
C LYS A 303 -14.71 -11.77 5.99
N ALA A 304 -15.29 -10.70 6.51
CA ALA A 304 -14.88 -10.10 7.77
C ALA A 304 -15.03 -11.08 8.95
N GLU A 305 -14.06 -11.08 9.85
CA GLU A 305 -13.99 -11.97 11.01
C GLU A 305 -15.14 -11.73 12.00
N CYS A 306 -15.61 -10.48 12.12
CA CYS A 306 -16.88 -10.13 12.74
C CYS A 306 -17.45 -8.85 12.12
N THR A 307 -18.71 -8.55 12.44
CA THR A 307 -19.34 -7.28 12.05
C THR A 307 -19.03 -6.18 13.06
N ALA A 308 -19.05 -4.92 12.63
CA ALA A 308 -19.00 -3.79 13.55
C ALA A 308 -20.15 -3.82 14.57
N GLU A 309 -21.34 -4.29 14.16
CA GLU A 309 -22.51 -4.39 15.02
C GLU A 309 -22.27 -5.37 16.18
N ASP A 310 -21.78 -6.57 15.89
CA ASP A 310 -21.43 -7.55 16.92
C ASP A 310 -20.33 -7.00 17.83
N ALA A 311 -19.26 -6.44 17.25
CA ALA A 311 -18.13 -5.90 18.02
C ALA A 311 -18.58 -4.81 19.01
N TYR A 312 -19.41 -3.85 18.58
CA TYR A 312 -19.86 -2.79 19.47
C TYR A 312 -20.93 -3.25 20.47
N LYS A 313 -21.94 -4.03 20.04
CA LYS A 313 -23.04 -4.45 20.93
C LYS A 313 -22.54 -5.40 22.03
N LEU A 314 -21.70 -6.38 21.67
CA LEU A 314 -21.21 -7.39 22.62
C LEU A 314 -20.18 -6.83 23.61
N THR A 315 -19.59 -5.67 23.32
CA THR A 315 -18.63 -4.99 24.19
C THR A 315 -19.20 -3.73 24.84
N ASN A 316 -20.51 -3.49 24.75
CA ASN A 316 -21.19 -2.31 25.27
C ASN A 316 -20.57 -0.97 24.78
N GLY A 317 -20.05 -0.95 23.54
CA GLY A 317 -19.41 0.23 22.95
C GLY A 317 -17.95 0.46 23.39
N ASN A 318 -17.37 -0.44 24.19
CA ASN A 318 -16.02 -0.26 24.73
C ASN A 318 -14.91 -0.66 23.75
N VAL A 319 -15.22 -1.44 22.72
CA VAL A 319 -14.24 -1.85 21.71
C VAL A 319 -13.66 -0.67 20.93
N LEU A 320 -12.37 -0.78 20.61
CA LEU A 320 -11.69 0.01 19.58
C LEU A 320 -11.66 -0.82 18.31
N PHE A 321 -12.66 -0.62 17.45
CA PHE A 321 -12.91 -1.45 16.28
C PHE A 321 -12.46 -0.78 14.98
N ALA A 322 -11.84 -1.56 14.11
CA ALA A 322 -11.64 -1.22 12.71
C ALA A 322 -11.78 -2.44 11.81
N SER A 323 -12.06 -2.19 10.54
CA SER A 323 -12.23 -3.24 9.54
C SER A 323 -11.51 -2.92 8.23
N GLY A 324 -11.28 -3.94 7.41
CA GLY A 324 -10.78 -3.75 6.04
C GLY A 324 -11.87 -3.17 5.12
N SER A 325 -13.09 -3.68 5.26
CA SER A 325 -14.26 -3.26 4.48
C SER A 325 -15.15 -2.28 5.24
N PRO A 326 -15.93 -1.43 4.54
CA PRO A 326 -16.87 -0.50 5.16
C PRO A 326 -17.99 -1.21 5.91
N PHE A 327 -18.35 -0.68 7.08
CA PHE A 327 -19.58 -1.01 7.82
C PHE A 327 -20.42 0.24 8.06
N LYS A 328 -21.73 0.03 8.27
CA LYS A 328 -22.66 1.09 8.67
C LYS A 328 -22.34 1.58 10.09
N ASN A 329 -22.85 2.76 10.43
CA ASN A 329 -22.81 3.25 11.81
C ASN A 329 -23.61 2.31 12.72
N VAL A 330 -23.18 2.19 13.98
CA VAL A 330 -23.80 1.32 14.98
C VAL A 330 -24.25 2.17 16.15
N GLU A 331 -25.49 2.04 16.58
CA GLU A 331 -26.00 2.68 17.78
C GLU A 331 -25.96 1.71 18.97
N VAL A 332 -25.35 2.13 20.06
CA VAL A 332 -25.32 1.39 21.33
C VAL A 332 -25.59 2.38 22.46
N ASN A 333 -26.63 2.11 23.26
CA ASN A 333 -27.01 2.92 24.42
C ASN A 333 -27.19 4.42 24.10
N GLY A 334 -27.85 4.74 22.99
CA GLY A 334 -28.10 6.12 22.53
C GLY A 334 -26.87 6.83 21.95
N LYS A 335 -25.71 6.16 21.85
CA LYS A 335 -24.50 6.70 21.23
C LYS A 335 -24.24 6.06 19.88
N ILE A 336 -23.97 6.89 18.87
CA ILE A 336 -23.65 6.46 17.51
C ILE A 336 -22.14 6.29 17.34
N TYR A 337 -21.72 5.07 17.04
CA TYR A 337 -20.36 4.69 16.69
C TYR A 337 -20.19 4.60 15.18
N LYS A 338 -19.07 5.11 14.68
CA LYS A 338 -18.73 5.15 13.26
C LYS A 338 -17.46 4.32 13.05
N PRO A 339 -17.54 3.01 12.75
CA PRO A 339 -16.36 2.15 12.63
C PRO A 339 -15.37 2.70 11.59
N GLY A 340 -14.08 2.73 11.96
CA GLY A 340 -13.00 3.12 11.05
C GLY A 340 -12.65 2.02 10.06
N GLN A 341 -12.05 2.40 8.93
CA GLN A 341 -11.54 1.47 7.93
C GLN A 341 -10.02 1.54 7.90
N GLY A 342 -9.35 0.41 8.07
CA GLY A 342 -7.90 0.27 7.87
C GLY A 342 -7.58 0.18 6.38
N ASN A 343 -7.83 1.26 5.64
CA ASN A 343 -7.66 1.31 4.20
C ASN A 343 -6.27 1.83 3.82
N ASN A 344 -5.54 1.09 2.99
CA ASN A 344 -4.19 1.46 2.52
C ASN A 344 -4.14 2.85 1.86
N ALA A 345 -5.28 3.37 1.40
CA ALA A 345 -5.43 4.74 0.90
C ALA A 345 -4.97 5.85 1.87
N TYR A 346 -4.85 5.57 3.17
CA TYR A 346 -4.24 6.51 4.12
C TYR A 346 -2.70 6.61 3.99
N ILE A 347 -2.05 5.64 3.34
CA ILE A 347 -0.59 5.47 3.35
C ILE A 347 0.01 5.69 1.96
N PHE A 348 -0.34 4.84 0.99
CA PHE A 348 0.36 4.81 -0.30
C PHE A 348 0.37 6.15 -1.03
N PRO A 349 -0.70 6.99 -1.01
CA PRO A 349 -0.67 8.25 -1.75
C PRO A 349 0.39 9.21 -1.17
N GLY A 350 0.45 9.34 0.15
CA GLY A 350 1.43 10.20 0.83
C GLY A 350 2.86 9.70 0.69
N ILE A 351 3.07 8.37 0.80
CA ILE A 351 4.37 7.74 0.56
C ILE A 351 4.84 8.03 -0.86
N ALA A 352 3.99 7.77 -1.85
CA ALA A 352 4.31 8.00 -3.24
C ALA A 352 4.62 9.47 -3.53
N LEU A 353 3.82 10.40 -2.99
CA LEU A 353 4.04 11.83 -3.16
C LEU A 353 5.42 12.27 -2.64
N GLY A 354 5.78 11.86 -1.42
CA GLY A 354 7.10 12.17 -0.85
C GLY A 354 8.24 11.55 -1.66
N VAL A 355 8.12 10.26 -2.00
CA VAL A 355 9.16 9.55 -2.75
C VAL A 355 9.40 10.16 -4.12
N ILE A 356 8.34 10.45 -4.88
CA ILE A 356 8.41 11.00 -6.24
C ILE A 356 8.98 12.42 -6.22
N LEU A 357 8.43 13.31 -5.38
CA LEU A 357 8.81 14.72 -5.39
C LEU A 357 10.26 14.93 -4.93
N PHE A 358 10.71 14.15 -3.94
CA PHE A 358 12.06 14.27 -3.38
C PHE A 358 13.08 13.28 -3.98
N LYS A 359 12.67 12.54 -5.02
CA LYS A 359 13.50 11.59 -5.78
C LYS A 359 14.21 10.56 -4.88
N VAL A 360 13.45 9.99 -3.94
CA VAL A 360 13.96 8.98 -3.02
C VAL A 360 14.22 7.68 -3.79
N ARG A 361 15.37 7.05 -3.59
CA ARG A 361 15.78 5.85 -4.37
C ARG A 361 15.45 4.52 -3.71
N GLN A 362 15.29 4.50 -2.40
CA GLN A 362 15.04 3.29 -1.60
C GLN A 362 13.96 3.61 -0.58
N ILE A 363 12.97 2.72 -0.47
CA ILE A 363 11.83 2.90 0.42
C ILE A 363 11.96 1.87 1.54
N ASP A 364 12.46 2.34 2.69
CA ASP A 364 12.61 1.48 3.85
C ASP A 364 11.31 1.35 4.66
N ASN A 365 11.28 0.38 5.58
CA ASN A 365 10.14 0.21 6.49
C ASN A 365 9.99 1.38 7.49
N LYS A 366 11.03 2.20 7.68
CA LYS A 366 10.98 3.37 8.57
C LYS A 366 10.09 4.45 7.98
N LEU A 367 10.10 4.67 6.66
CA LEU A 367 9.19 5.59 5.99
C LEU A 367 7.72 5.19 6.19
N PHE A 368 7.40 3.90 6.08
CA PHE A 368 6.07 3.38 6.37
C PHE A 368 5.66 3.56 7.84
N LEU A 369 6.59 3.42 8.77
CA LEU A 369 6.32 3.65 10.18
C LEU A 369 6.08 5.14 10.49
N LEU A 370 6.82 6.04 9.82
CA LEU A 370 6.60 7.49 9.90
C LEU A 370 5.23 7.87 9.36
N ALA A 371 4.84 7.33 8.20
CA ALA A 371 3.50 7.53 7.66
C ALA A 371 2.41 7.03 8.64
N ALA A 372 2.60 5.85 9.24
CA ALA A 372 1.68 5.30 10.23
C ALA A 372 1.51 6.22 11.45
N ARG A 373 2.61 6.77 11.98
CA ARG A 373 2.58 7.76 13.07
C ARG A 373 1.85 9.02 12.66
N LYS A 374 2.10 9.55 11.46
CA LYS A 374 1.44 10.77 10.98
C LYS A 374 -0.07 10.60 10.84
N VAL A 375 -0.52 9.43 10.39
CA VAL A 375 -1.94 9.07 10.31
C VAL A 375 -2.55 9.02 11.72
N ALA A 376 -1.87 8.37 12.67
CA ALA A 376 -2.32 8.26 14.06
C ALA A 376 -2.38 9.62 14.78
N GLU A 377 -1.41 10.51 14.51
CA GLU A 377 -1.37 11.90 14.99
C GLU A 377 -2.55 12.72 14.43
N SER A 378 -2.95 12.45 13.20
CA SER A 378 -4.04 13.17 12.52
C SER A 378 -5.45 12.77 12.99
N VAL A 379 -5.57 11.77 13.87
CA VAL A 379 -6.85 11.40 14.49
C VAL A 379 -7.19 12.42 15.59
N THR A 380 -8.30 13.12 15.44
CA THR A 380 -8.76 14.15 16.37
C THR A 380 -9.60 13.56 17.51
N GLU A 381 -9.76 14.30 18.61
CA GLU A 381 -10.67 13.90 19.70
C GLU A 381 -12.12 13.74 19.22
N LYS A 382 -12.54 14.51 18.21
CA LYS A 382 -13.85 14.35 17.56
C LYS A 382 -13.97 13.02 16.81
N ASN A 383 -12.87 12.46 16.30
CA ASN A 383 -12.89 11.12 15.73
C ASN A 383 -13.09 10.09 16.83
N PHE A 384 -12.31 10.15 17.91
CA PHE A 384 -12.40 9.21 19.03
C PHE A 384 -13.75 9.23 19.72
N SER A 385 -14.37 10.41 19.91
CA SER A 385 -15.69 10.51 20.52
C SER A 385 -16.77 9.73 19.75
N SER A 386 -16.59 9.58 18.42
CA SER A 386 -17.43 8.77 17.54
C SER A 386 -16.96 7.32 17.33
N GLY A 387 -15.94 6.86 18.07
CA GLY A 387 -15.37 5.51 17.95
C GLY A 387 -14.46 5.31 16.74
N ARG A 388 -14.01 6.37 16.07
CA ARG A 388 -13.07 6.29 14.94
C ARG A 388 -11.63 6.31 15.44
N ILE A 389 -10.83 5.40 14.91
CA ILE A 389 -9.38 5.34 15.12
C ILE A 389 -8.57 5.68 13.86
N TYR A 390 -9.24 6.23 12.84
CA TYR A 390 -8.64 6.76 11.63
C TYR A 390 -9.21 8.16 11.35
N PRO A 391 -8.48 9.02 10.60
CA PRO A 391 -8.99 10.30 10.12
C PRO A 391 -10.20 10.13 9.20
N LYS A 392 -10.80 11.22 8.72
CA LYS A 392 -11.84 11.10 7.70
C LYS A 392 -11.21 10.88 6.32
N LEU A 393 -11.87 10.11 5.46
CA LEU A 393 -11.41 9.92 4.07
C LEU A 393 -11.27 11.24 3.29
N SER A 394 -12.13 12.23 3.57
CA SER A 394 -12.06 13.57 2.96
C SER A 394 -10.79 14.35 3.31
N GLU A 395 -10.08 13.95 4.36
CA GLU A 395 -8.86 14.61 4.85
C GLU A 395 -7.60 13.96 4.27
N ILE A 396 -7.72 12.87 3.50
CA ILE A 396 -6.56 12.12 2.99
C ILE A 396 -5.65 12.99 2.13
N ARG A 397 -6.20 13.87 1.28
CA ARG A 397 -5.36 14.73 0.43
C ARG A 397 -4.40 15.59 1.23
N GLU A 398 -4.87 16.11 2.35
CA GLU A 398 -4.05 16.93 3.23
C GLU A 398 -3.14 16.09 4.13
N LEU A 399 -3.59 14.90 4.53
CA LEU A 399 -2.74 13.91 5.20
C LEU A 399 -1.57 13.47 4.30
N SER A 400 -1.78 13.28 3.00
CA SER A 400 -0.74 12.90 2.04
C SER A 400 0.37 13.93 1.96
N ILE A 401 0.04 15.23 2.00
CA ILE A 401 1.02 16.32 2.04
C ILE A 401 1.83 16.26 3.34
N LYS A 402 1.17 16.08 4.49
CA LYS A 402 1.84 15.93 5.80
C LYS A 402 2.79 14.72 5.83
N ILE A 403 2.37 13.58 5.27
CA ILE A 403 3.20 12.39 5.13
C ILE A 403 4.40 12.68 4.22
N ALA A 404 4.19 13.33 3.07
CA ALA A 404 5.26 13.68 2.14
C ALA A 404 6.30 14.62 2.77
N ILE A 405 5.88 15.58 3.60
CA ILE A 405 6.79 16.46 4.36
C ILE A 405 7.63 15.64 5.35
N GLU A 406 7.02 14.72 6.10
CA GLU A 406 7.73 13.88 7.07
C GLU A 406 8.77 12.98 6.39
N ILE A 407 8.39 12.37 5.25
CA ILE A 407 9.30 11.56 4.43
C ILE A 407 10.45 12.42 3.93
N ALA A 408 10.16 13.61 3.40
CA ALA A 408 11.19 14.52 2.91
C ALA A 408 12.20 14.87 4.01
N ASN A 409 11.72 15.27 5.19
CA ASN A 409 12.57 15.60 6.33
C ASN A 409 13.45 14.41 6.74
N GLN A 410 12.87 13.20 6.80
CA GLN A 410 13.63 12.01 7.13
C GLN A 410 14.67 11.68 6.05
N CYS A 411 14.30 11.75 4.77
CA CYS A 411 15.17 11.40 3.66
C CYS A 411 16.31 12.41 3.45
N TYR A 412 16.10 13.71 3.70
CA TYR A 412 17.21 14.68 3.72
C TYR A 412 18.16 14.43 4.89
N LYS A 413 17.62 14.13 6.08
CA LYS A 413 18.43 13.77 7.26
C LYS A 413 19.29 12.52 7.02
N ASP A 414 18.72 11.51 6.35
CA ASP A 414 19.41 10.24 6.07
C ASP A 414 20.25 10.30 4.77
N GLY A 415 20.25 11.42 4.04
CA GLY A 415 20.98 11.57 2.76
C GLY A 415 20.41 10.76 1.58
N THR A 416 19.18 10.26 1.71
CA THR A 416 18.50 9.41 0.72
C THR A 416 17.64 10.20 -0.28
N ALA A 417 17.26 11.44 0.03
CA ALA A 417 16.62 12.35 -0.92
C ALA A 417 17.62 12.81 -2.00
N LYS A 418 17.21 12.81 -3.28
CA LYS A 418 18.08 13.20 -4.41
C LYS A 418 17.63 14.45 -5.15
N LEU A 419 16.49 15.03 -4.78
CA LEU A 419 16.14 16.38 -5.21
C LEU A 419 17.12 17.39 -4.60
N PHE A 420 17.82 18.14 -5.45
CA PHE A 420 18.78 19.15 -5.04
C PHE A 420 18.57 20.46 -5.82
N PRO A 421 18.68 21.64 -5.18
CA PRO A 421 18.86 21.83 -3.73
C PRO A 421 17.63 21.42 -2.90
N GLU A 422 17.82 21.23 -1.60
CA GLU A 422 16.70 21.03 -0.67
C GLU A 422 15.77 22.26 -0.68
N PRO A 423 14.46 22.10 -0.93
CA PRO A 423 13.54 23.23 -0.88
C PRO A 423 13.51 23.86 0.50
N LYS A 424 13.68 25.19 0.56
CA LYS A 424 13.61 25.97 1.82
C LYS A 424 12.25 25.80 2.51
N ASP A 425 11.18 25.86 1.73
CA ASP A 425 9.82 25.57 2.16
C ASP A 425 9.31 24.32 1.43
N LYS A 426 9.32 23.19 2.13
CA LYS A 426 8.90 21.90 1.57
C LYS A 426 7.39 21.84 1.34
N GLU A 427 6.60 22.49 2.18
CA GLU A 427 5.14 22.49 2.05
C GLU A 427 4.73 23.28 0.81
N MET A 428 5.26 24.51 0.66
CA MET A 428 5.03 25.31 -0.54
C MET A 428 5.52 24.59 -1.80
N PHE A 429 6.69 23.95 -1.75
CA PHE A 429 7.18 23.14 -2.86
C PHE A 429 6.18 22.03 -3.22
N ILE A 430 5.76 21.19 -2.28
CA ILE A 430 4.80 20.10 -2.55
C ILE A 430 3.51 20.66 -3.13
N ARG A 431 2.94 21.71 -2.52
CA ARG A 431 1.69 22.33 -2.98
C ARG A 431 1.80 22.92 -4.39
N SER A 432 2.98 23.37 -4.81
CA SER A 432 3.24 23.82 -6.18
C SER A 432 3.29 22.69 -7.22
N GLN A 433 3.50 21.45 -6.78
CA GLN A 433 3.68 20.29 -7.66
C GLN A 433 2.44 19.42 -7.82
N ILE A 434 1.50 19.48 -6.86
CA ILE A 434 0.30 18.63 -6.88
C ILE A 434 -0.65 19.01 -8.02
N TYR A 435 -1.34 18.02 -8.56
CA TYR A 435 -2.33 18.15 -9.63
C TYR A 435 -3.49 19.06 -9.23
N ASN A 436 -3.76 20.10 -10.03
CA ASN A 436 -4.95 20.91 -9.89
C ASN A 436 -6.11 20.29 -10.70
N VAL A 437 -7.32 20.35 -10.15
CA VAL A 437 -8.54 19.87 -10.82
C VAL A 437 -9.18 20.94 -11.71
N ASP A 438 -8.78 22.20 -11.53
CA ASP A 438 -9.24 23.30 -12.38
C ASP A 438 -8.72 23.13 -13.82
N TYR A 439 -9.46 23.67 -14.78
CA TYR A 439 -9.00 23.70 -16.16
C TYR A 439 -7.80 24.64 -16.33
N ASP A 440 -6.79 24.18 -17.07
CA ASP A 440 -5.64 25.00 -17.47
C ASP A 440 -5.96 25.84 -18.72
N GLU A 441 -5.36 27.02 -18.82
CA GLU A 441 -5.36 27.82 -20.04
C GLU A 441 -4.50 27.15 -21.13
N LEU A 442 -5.13 26.82 -22.25
CA LEU A 442 -4.46 26.20 -23.41
C LEU A 442 -3.96 27.23 -24.43
N ILE A 443 -4.39 28.49 -24.29
CA ILE A 443 -3.98 29.58 -25.18
C ILE A 443 -2.73 30.24 -24.60
N ASN A 444 -1.71 30.43 -25.43
CA ASN A 444 -0.50 31.12 -25.03
C ASN A 444 -0.82 32.51 -24.47
N ARG A 445 -0.35 32.79 -23.25
CA ARG A 445 -0.42 34.13 -22.67
C ARG A 445 0.45 35.08 -23.48
N THR A 446 -0.15 36.10 -24.07
CA THR A 446 0.57 37.17 -24.76
C THR A 446 0.95 38.27 -23.77
N TYR A 447 2.11 38.88 -24.00
CA TYR A 447 2.54 40.10 -23.32
C TYR A 447 3.32 40.95 -24.32
N ASN A 448 3.23 42.27 -24.17
CA ASN A 448 3.90 43.20 -25.08
C ASN A 448 5.35 43.39 -24.64
N TRP A 449 6.23 43.52 -25.63
CA TRP A 449 7.59 44.04 -25.43
C TRP A 449 7.56 45.58 -25.40
N PRO A 450 8.65 46.25 -25.02
CA PRO A 450 8.78 47.69 -25.24
C PRO A 450 8.48 48.05 -26.70
N GLU A 451 7.79 49.17 -26.93
CA GLU A 451 7.26 49.52 -28.24
C GLU A 451 8.35 49.63 -29.32
N GLU A 452 9.52 50.13 -28.96
CA GLU A 452 10.68 50.25 -29.86
C GLU A 452 11.19 48.89 -30.35
N ASP A 453 11.16 47.87 -29.49
CA ASP A 453 11.59 46.50 -29.82
C ASP A 453 10.54 45.71 -30.61
N MET A 454 9.28 46.19 -30.63
CA MET A 454 8.19 45.62 -31.43
C MET A 454 8.06 46.25 -32.83
N LYS A 455 8.82 47.31 -33.12
CA LYS A 455 8.78 47.97 -34.43
C LYS A 455 9.25 47.01 -35.51
N LYS A 456 8.39 46.82 -36.52
CA LYS A 456 8.74 46.08 -37.73
C LYS A 456 9.47 46.98 -38.71
N GLY A 457 10.49 46.45 -39.37
CA GLY A 457 11.31 47.19 -40.33
C GLY A 457 12.78 47.07 -39.98
N PHE A 458 13.62 47.76 -40.74
CA PHE A 458 15.04 47.77 -40.44
C PHE A 458 15.31 48.56 -39.16
N PRO A 459 16.17 48.06 -38.26
CA PRO A 459 16.55 48.79 -37.05
C PRO A 459 17.29 50.09 -37.38
N THR A 460 17.88 50.17 -38.57
CA THR A 460 18.52 51.35 -39.15
C THR A 460 18.03 51.54 -40.59
N PRO A 461 17.82 52.77 -41.08
CA PRO A 461 17.38 53.00 -42.46
C PRO A 461 18.33 52.35 -43.49
N GLU A 462 17.78 51.66 -44.49
CA GLU A 462 18.52 51.09 -45.61
C GLU A 462 18.04 51.65 -46.96
N ILE A 463 18.94 51.74 -47.94
CA ILE A 463 18.60 52.11 -49.32
C ILE A 463 17.98 50.88 -50.00
N ARG A 464 16.73 51.02 -50.45
CA ARG A 464 15.99 49.96 -51.14
C ARG A 464 16.67 49.66 -52.49
N ARG A 465 17.02 48.40 -52.74
CA ARG A 465 17.55 47.97 -54.05
C ARG A 465 16.44 48.02 -55.10
N GLU A 466 16.70 48.67 -56.23
CA GLU A 466 15.82 48.67 -57.39
C GLU A 466 16.05 47.39 -58.22
N SER A 467 14.98 46.79 -58.73
CA SER A 467 15.07 45.68 -59.68
C SER A 467 15.42 46.24 -61.06
N THR A 468 16.52 45.79 -61.65
CA THR A 468 16.91 46.06 -63.04
C THR A 468 15.98 45.40 -64.04
#